data_AF-A0A8T5MND1-F1
#
_entry.id   AF-A0A8T5MND1-F1
#
_cell.length_a   1.000
_cell.length_b   1.000
_cell.length_c   1.000
_cell.angle_alpha   90.00
_cell.angle_beta   90.00
_cell.angle_gamma   90.00
#
_symmetry.space_group_name_H-M   'P 1'
#
loop_
_entity.id
_entity.type
_entity.pdbx_description
1 polymer ?
#
loop_
_entity_poly.entity_id
_entity_poly.type
_entity_poly.pdbx_seq_one_letter_code
_entity_poly.pdbx_strand_id
1 'polypeptide(L)'
;MDLFPKISDERLEELAARIKPVVRFVHVVSSDLDAMVPNYRGELYFIEDVRPRRRSFLWDPVPTRLAEELNPEPYKEIRTLHARDGVIFNPSVADVLAQIPGEDIGRVVAFETRHLGFLGDCYSAITRLYELR
;
A
#
# COMPACT_ATOMS: atom_id res chain seq x y z
N MET A 1 -24.32 -8.19 -4.64
CA MET A 1 -23.28 -8.45 -3.61
C MET A 1 -22.24 -7.38 -3.77
N ASP A 2 -21.93 -6.64 -2.71
CA ASP A 2 -20.76 -5.75 -2.72
C ASP A 2 -19.51 -6.64 -2.73
N LEU A 3 -18.77 -6.63 -3.83
CA LEU A 3 -17.58 -7.47 -4.01
C LEU A 3 -16.41 -7.04 -3.10
N PHE A 4 -16.48 -5.83 -2.54
CA PHE A 4 -15.41 -5.19 -1.79
C PHE A 4 -15.83 -4.99 -0.34
N PRO A 5 -15.05 -5.48 0.64
CA PRO A 5 -15.28 -5.20 2.04
C PRO A 5 -15.32 -3.69 2.29
N LYS A 6 -16.34 -3.25 3.03
CA LYS A 6 -16.46 -1.84 3.45
C LYS A 6 -15.92 -1.69 4.87
N ILE A 7 -15.20 -0.61 5.09
CA ILE A 7 -14.70 -0.18 6.40
C ILE A 7 -15.43 1.10 6.81
N SER A 8 -15.86 1.19 8.08
CA SER A 8 -16.44 2.43 8.64
C SER A 8 -15.38 3.53 8.72
N ASP A 9 -15.80 4.79 8.77
CA ASP A 9 -14.86 5.91 8.85
C ASP A 9 -14.06 5.91 10.16
N GLU A 10 -14.72 5.62 11.29
CA GLU A 10 -14.05 5.48 12.60
C GLU A 10 -12.95 4.41 12.57
N ARG A 11 -13.27 3.24 12.00
CA ARG A 11 -12.31 2.14 11.90
C ARG A 11 -11.20 2.44 10.91
N LEU A 12 -11.52 3.11 9.81
CA LEU A 12 -10.55 3.55 8.83
C LEU A 12 -9.55 4.54 9.44
N GLU A 13 -10.03 5.51 10.21
CA GLU A 13 -9.20 6.49 10.90
C GLU A 13 -8.28 5.81 11.91
N GLU A 14 -8.81 4.91 12.76
CA GLU A 14 -8.04 4.14 13.73
C GLU A 14 -6.92 3.34 13.06
N LEU A 15 -7.25 2.60 11.99
CA LEU A 15 -6.28 1.76 11.29
C LEU A 15 -5.27 2.60 10.49
N ALA A 16 -5.70 3.64 9.78
CA ALA A 16 -4.81 4.48 8.97
C ALA A 16 -3.85 5.35 9.82
N ALA A 17 -4.16 5.55 11.11
CA ALA A 17 -3.24 6.16 12.06
C ALA A 17 -2.07 5.24 12.40
N ARG A 18 -2.27 3.91 12.37
CA ARG A 18 -1.30 2.91 12.83
C ARG A 18 -0.62 2.12 11.72
N ILE A 19 -1.35 1.89 10.63
CA ILE A 19 -0.94 1.05 9.51
C ILE A 19 -0.75 1.94 8.30
N LYS A 20 0.51 2.13 7.90
CA LYS A 20 0.87 3.08 6.84
C LYS A 20 1.22 2.36 5.53
N PRO A 21 0.84 2.92 4.36
CA PRO A 21 1.36 2.42 3.09
C PRO A 21 2.87 2.68 3.00
N VAL A 22 3.59 1.74 2.40
CA VAL A 22 5.00 1.88 2.05
C VAL A 22 5.19 1.57 0.57
N VAL A 23 6.18 2.22 -0.03
CA VAL A 23 6.56 2.03 -1.43
C VAL A 23 8.07 1.89 -1.52
N ARG A 24 8.54 1.08 -2.46
CA ARG A 24 9.97 0.91 -2.70
C ARG A 24 10.51 2.00 -3.61
N PHE A 25 11.64 2.60 -3.23
CA PHE A 25 12.33 3.62 -4.02
C PHE A 25 13.80 3.28 -4.19
N VAL A 26 14.37 3.72 -5.32
CA VAL A 26 15.81 3.77 -5.56
C VAL A 26 16.23 5.21 -5.74
N HIS A 27 17.40 5.56 -5.22
CA HIS A 27 18.05 6.82 -5.51
C HIS A 27 18.73 6.74 -6.88
N VAL A 28 18.31 7.58 -7.82
CA VAL A 28 18.88 7.64 -9.16
C VAL A 28 19.65 8.94 -9.27
N VAL A 29 20.96 8.82 -9.52
CA VAL A 29 21.86 9.93 -9.79
C VAL A 29 22.42 9.77 -11.20
N SER A 30 22.15 10.75 -12.06
CA SER A 30 22.67 10.88 -13.41
C SER A 30 23.06 12.35 -13.68
N SER A 31 23.59 12.64 -14.87
CA SER A 31 23.93 14.01 -15.28
C SER A 31 22.75 14.98 -15.20
N ASP A 32 21.53 14.48 -15.37
CA ASP A 32 20.32 15.29 -15.54
C ASP A 32 19.26 15.04 -14.45
N LEU A 33 19.53 14.10 -13.52
CA LEU A 33 18.57 13.67 -12.52
C LEU A 33 19.27 13.28 -11.21
N ASP A 34 18.82 13.89 -10.12
CA ASP A 34 19.12 13.46 -8.76
C ASP A 34 17.78 13.34 -8.03
N ALA A 35 17.22 12.13 -7.99
CA ALA A 35 15.85 11.92 -7.51
C ALA A 35 15.61 10.52 -6.94
N MET A 36 14.62 10.44 -6.06
CA MET A 36 14.06 9.18 -5.57
C MET A 36 12.95 8.71 -6.51
N VAL A 37 13.10 7.52 -7.08
CA VAL A 37 12.17 6.97 -8.08
C VAL A 37 11.55 5.67 -7.58
N PRO A 38 10.21 5.49 -7.65
CA PRO A 38 9.57 4.23 -7.30
C PRO A 38 10.13 3.05 -8.11
N ASN A 39 10.58 2.01 -7.41
CA ASN A 39 11.19 0.84 -8.04
C ASN A 39 11.10 -0.38 -7.12
N TYR A 40 10.61 -1.50 -7.65
CA TYR A 40 10.41 -2.75 -6.88
C TYR A 40 11.70 -3.37 -6.31
N ARG A 41 12.88 -3.00 -6.82
CA ARG A 41 14.19 -3.42 -6.29
C ARG A 41 14.76 -2.47 -5.25
N GLY A 42 14.03 -1.40 -4.94
CA GLY A 42 14.44 -0.37 -4.00
C GLY A 42 14.20 -0.73 -2.53
N GLU A 43 14.59 0.20 -1.69
CA GLU A 43 14.37 0.14 -0.25
C GLU A 43 12.96 0.63 0.09
N LEU A 44 12.40 0.16 1.20
CA LEU A 44 11.06 0.55 1.64
C LEU A 44 11.09 1.94 2.26
N TYR A 45 10.24 2.85 1.77
CA TYR A 45 10.02 4.16 2.35
C TYR A 45 8.57 4.27 2.81
N PHE A 46 8.38 4.95 3.94
CA PHE A 46 7.11 5.60 4.21
C PHE A 46 6.93 6.74 3.23
N ILE A 47 5.69 6.99 2.86
CA ILE A 47 5.32 8.04 1.90
C ILE A 47 4.54 9.15 2.60
N GLU A 48 4.33 10.26 1.92
CA GLU A 48 3.43 11.31 2.37
C GLU A 48 2.00 10.76 2.54
N ASP A 49 1.30 11.21 3.59
CA ASP A 49 -0.06 10.76 3.86
C ASP A 49 -0.99 11.11 2.69
N VAL A 50 -1.70 10.11 2.17
CA VAL A 50 -2.72 10.29 1.13
C VAL A 50 -4.11 10.18 1.73
N ARG A 51 -5.10 10.82 1.09
CA ARG A 51 -6.51 10.69 1.48
C ARG A 51 -6.98 9.24 1.29
N PRO A 52 -7.31 8.48 2.36
CA PRO A 52 -7.39 7.02 2.29
C PRO A 52 -8.41 6.44 1.31
N ARG A 53 -9.46 7.18 0.97
CA ARG A 53 -10.53 6.77 0.01
C ARG A 53 -10.42 7.39 -1.39
N ARG A 54 -9.60 8.43 -1.57
CA ARG A 54 -9.72 9.32 -2.76
C ARG A 54 -8.54 9.23 -3.73
N ARG A 55 -7.36 8.84 -3.25
CA ARG A 55 -6.14 8.81 -4.08
C ARG A 55 -5.42 7.49 -3.85
N SER A 56 -5.00 6.85 -4.93
CA SER A 56 -4.06 5.74 -4.83
C SER A 56 -2.74 6.21 -4.25
N PHE A 57 -2.28 5.51 -3.23
CA PHE A 57 -0.98 5.73 -2.61
C PHE A 57 0.19 5.30 -3.52
N LEU A 58 -0.09 4.68 -4.68
CA LEU A 58 0.91 4.33 -5.70
C LEU A 58 1.02 5.36 -6.81
N TRP A 59 0.12 6.35 -6.87
CA TRP A 59 0.14 7.36 -7.93
C TRP A 59 0.95 8.58 -7.49
N ASP A 60 2.15 8.69 -8.03
CA ASP A 60 3.13 9.74 -7.70
C ASP A 60 3.40 9.80 -6.18
N PRO A 61 3.89 8.70 -5.58
CA PRO A 61 4.18 8.65 -4.16
C PRO A 61 5.40 9.50 -3.84
N VAL A 62 5.30 10.33 -2.81
CA VAL A 62 6.41 11.14 -2.31
C VAL A 62 7.03 10.43 -1.11
N PRO A 63 8.30 9.98 -1.19
CA PRO A 63 8.96 9.34 -0.06
C PRO A 63 9.22 10.37 1.05
N THR A 64 8.90 10.02 2.30
CA THR A 64 9.14 10.90 3.46
C THR A 64 10.38 10.47 4.25
N ARG A 65 10.48 9.17 4.55
CA ARG A 65 11.63 8.59 5.27
C ARG A 65 11.79 7.11 4.98
N LEU A 66 13.02 6.62 5.08
CA LEU A 66 13.33 5.20 4.98
C LEU A 66 12.63 4.44 6.13
N ALA A 67 12.06 3.28 5.81
CA ALA A 67 11.31 2.45 6.76
C ALA A 67 12.23 1.43 7.45
N GLU A 68 13.32 1.91 8.06
CA GLU A 68 14.37 1.06 8.67
C GLU A 68 13.87 0.23 9.85
N GLU A 69 12.80 0.68 10.52
CA GLU A 69 12.16 -0.02 11.64
C GLU A 69 11.34 -1.25 11.20
N LEU A 70 11.03 -1.38 9.91
CA LEU A 70 10.26 -2.51 9.39
C LEU A 70 11.17 -3.71 9.12
N ASN A 71 10.67 -4.91 9.41
CA ASN A 71 11.28 -6.11 8.88
C ASN A 71 11.35 -6.01 7.35
N PRO A 72 12.52 -6.22 6.72
CA PRO A 72 12.69 -6.02 5.29
C PRO A 72 11.87 -7.04 4.45
N GLU A 73 11.64 -8.22 5.04
CA GLU A 73 10.79 -9.26 4.48
C GLU A 73 9.37 -9.17 5.07
N PRO A 74 8.32 -9.19 4.24
CA PRO A 74 6.95 -9.22 4.75
C PRO A 74 6.69 -10.55 5.45
N TYR A 75 5.99 -10.50 6.58
CA TYR A 75 5.66 -11.72 7.32
C TYR A 75 4.47 -12.47 6.70
N LYS A 76 3.67 -11.81 5.87
CA LYS A 76 2.49 -12.38 5.20
C LYS A 76 2.22 -11.66 3.87
N GLU A 77 1.79 -12.42 2.87
CA GLU A 77 1.18 -11.89 1.66
C GLU A 77 -0.31 -12.25 1.64
N ILE A 78 -1.16 -11.27 1.31
CA ILE A 78 -2.59 -11.47 1.11
C ILE A 78 -2.98 -11.01 -0.29
N ARG A 79 -4.05 -11.58 -0.82
CA ARG A 79 -4.67 -11.07 -2.04
C ARG A 79 -5.71 -10.02 -1.67
N THR A 80 -5.62 -8.85 -2.29
CA THR A 80 -6.60 -7.77 -2.15
C THR A 80 -7.26 -7.49 -3.50
N LEU A 81 -8.53 -7.15 -3.48
CA LEU A 81 -9.33 -6.76 -4.63
C LEU A 81 -9.63 -5.26 -4.59
N HIS A 82 -9.60 -4.62 -5.75
CA HIS A 82 -9.80 -3.18 -5.88
C HIS A 82 -10.83 -2.90 -6.97
N ALA A 83 -11.71 -1.93 -6.70
CA ALA A 83 -12.72 -1.52 -7.66
C ALA A 83 -12.05 -1.04 -8.95
N ARG A 84 -12.67 -1.41 -10.08
CA ARG A 84 -12.24 -0.95 -11.38
C ARG A 84 -12.96 0.36 -11.70
N ASP A 85 -12.25 1.47 -11.56
CA ASP A 85 -12.69 2.78 -12.05
C ASP A 85 -11.94 3.10 -13.37
N GLY A 86 -12.48 2.58 -14.48
CA GLY A 86 -11.86 2.69 -15.79
C GLY A 86 -10.81 1.61 -16.09
N VAL A 87 -9.64 2.02 -16.60
CA VAL A 87 -8.54 1.12 -17.03
C VAL A 87 -7.30 1.21 -16.16
N ILE A 88 -7.30 2.05 -15.12
CA ILE A 88 -6.13 2.29 -14.28
C ILE A 88 -6.31 1.61 -12.92
N PHE A 89 -5.29 0.87 -12.49
CA PHE A 89 -5.23 0.31 -11.14
C PHE A 89 -5.07 1.44 -10.10
N ASN A 90 -6.09 1.61 -9.24
CA ASN A 90 -6.19 2.71 -8.28
C ASN A 90 -6.46 2.19 -6.85
N PRO A 91 -5.52 1.46 -6.23
CA PRO A 91 -5.74 0.92 -4.90
C PRO A 91 -5.80 2.04 -3.86
N SER A 92 -6.91 2.13 -3.13
CA SER A 92 -7.01 3.06 -2.01
C SER A 92 -6.51 2.41 -0.71
N VAL A 93 -6.02 3.23 0.23
CA VAL A 93 -5.63 2.75 1.55
C VAL A 93 -6.84 2.11 2.25
N ALA A 94 -8.03 2.69 2.09
CA ALA A 94 -9.25 2.16 2.67
C ALA A 94 -9.57 0.74 2.17
N ASP A 95 -9.40 0.48 0.87
CA ASP A 95 -9.65 -0.85 0.29
C ASP A 95 -8.68 -1.90 0.84
N VAL A 96 -7.41 -1.53 1.00
CA VAL A 96 -6.40 -2.43 1.57
C VAL A 96 -6.73 -2.71 3.04
N LEU A 97 -6.95 -1.68 3.85
CA LEU A 97 -7.20 -1.83 5.29
C LEU A 97 -8.48 -2.62 5.57
N ALA A 98 -9.51 -2.50 4.74
CA ALA A 98 -10.74 -3.27 4.86
C ALA A 98 -10.55 -4.79 4.61
N GLN A 99 -9.44 -5.17 3.98
CA GLN A 99 -9.13 -6.55 3.58
C GLN A 99 -8.02 -7.20 4.40
N ILE A 100 -7.38 -6.46 5.33
CA ILE A 100 -6.43 -7.04 6.26
C ILE A 100 -7.18 -7.98 7.21
N PRO A 101 -6.75 -9.26 7.35
CA PRO A 101 -7.39 -10.20 8.27
C PRO A 101 -7.39 -9.69 9.70
N GLY A 102 -8.46 -9.95 10.44
CA GLY A 102 -8.64 -9.45 11.80
C GLY A 102 -7.52 -9.89 12.76
N GLU A 103 -6.99 -11.10 12.56
CA GLU A 103 -5.87 -11.63 13.34
C GLU A 103 -4.54 -10.88 13.12
N ASP A 104 -4.41 -10.14 12.02
CA ASP A 104 -3.19 -9.41 11.66
C ASP A 104 -3.17 -7.96 12.17
N ILE A 105 -4.33 -7.37 12.53
CA ILE A 105 -4.44 -5.94 12.88
C ILE A 105 -3.55 -5.52 14.06
N GLY A 106 -3.28 -6.44 15.00
CA GLY A 106 -2.39 -6.18 16.14
C GLY A 106 -0.90 -6.21 15.80
N ARG A 107 -0.53 -6.76 14.64
CA ARG A 107 0.84 -7.08 14.23
C ARG A 107 1.31 -6.21 13.07
N VAL A 108 0.44 -5.98 12.09
CA VAL A 108 0.77 -5.18 10.91
C VAL A 108 0.98 -3.71 11.29
N VAL A 109 2.04 -3.12 10.77
CA VAL A 109 2.35 -1.68 10.92
C VAL A 109 2.47 -0.98 9.57
N ALA A 110 2.72 -1.73 8.50
CA ALA A 110 2.78 -1.19 7.16
C ALA A 110 2.38 -2.22 6.10
N PHE A 111 2.05 -1.72 4.91
CA PHE A 111 1.76 -2.58 3.76
C PHE A 111 2.30 -2.03 2.45
N GLU A 112 2.66 -2.93 1.54
CA GLU A 112 3.03 -2.65 0.14
C GLU A 112 2.07 -3.39 -0.77
N THR A 113 1.55 -2.73 -1.81
CA THR A 113 0.63 -3.37 -2.76
C THR A 113 1.20 -3.35 -4.17
N ARG A 114 1.08 -4.47 -4.87
CA ARG A 114 1.45 -4.62 -6.27
C ARG A 114 0.32 -5.21 -7.09
N HIS A 115 0.04 -4.60 -8.23
CA HIS A 115 -0.95 -5.10 -9.19
C HIS A 115 -0.56 -6.51 -9.67
N LEU A 116 -1.53 -7.44 -9.64
CA LEU A 116 -1.35 -8.81 -10.12
C LEU A 116 -2.06 -9.04 -11.46
N GLY A 117 -3.19 -8.38 -11.69
CA GLY A 117 -3.97 -8.52 -12.92
C GLY A 117 -5.45 -8.22 -12.70
N PHE A 118 -6.29 -8.85 -13.52
CA PHE A 118 -7.74 -8.71 -13.46
C PHE A 118 -8.36 -10.00 -12.92
N LEU A 119 -9.44 -9.87 -12.15
CA LEU A 119 -10.26 -11.00 -11.71
C LEU A 119 -11.74 -10.63 -11.94
N GLY A 120 -12.29 -11.05 -13.08
CA GLY A 120 -13.59 -10.56 -13.54
C GLY A 120 -13.57 -9.04 -13.72
N ASP A 121 -14.45 -8.35 -13.01
CA ASP A 121 -14.63 -6.89 -13.11
C ASP A 121 -13.80 -6.08 -12.08
N CYS A 122 -12.86 -6.71 -11.38
CA CYS A 122 -12.01 -6.05 -10.39
C CYS A 122 -10.53 -6.20 -10.69
N TYR A 123 -9.74 -5.30 -10.12
CA TYR A 123 -8.29 -5.46 -10.06
C TYR A 123 -7.91 -6.38 -8.92
N SER A 124 -7.06 -7.36 -9.19
CA SER A 124 -6.43 -8.17 -8.15
C SER A 124 -5.03 -7.65 -7.89
N ALA A 125 -4.63 -7.62 -6.63
CA ALA A 125 -3.31 -7.23 -6.20
C ALA A 125 -2.79 -8.16 -5.10
N ILE A 126 -1.46 -8.27 -5.01
CA ILE A 126 -0.78 -8.83 -3.85
C ILE A 126 -0.46 -7.69 -2.91
N THR A 127 -0.89 -7.82 -1.66
CA THR A 127 -0.54 -6.90 -0.58
C THR A 127 0.33 -7.63 0.41
N ARG A 128 1.51 -7.06 0.66
CA ARG A 128 2.52 -7.54 1.60
C ARG A 128 2.34 -6.81 2.91
N LEU A 129 2.27 -7.56 4.00
CA LEU A 129 2.11 -7.02 5.35
C LEU A 129 3.46 -7.05 6.07
N TYR A 130 3.81 -5.93 6.68
CA TYR A 130 5.07 -5.75 7.38
C TYR A 130 4.81 -5.51 8.88
N GLU A 131 5.73 -6.01 9.69
CA GLU A 131 5.80 -5.77 11.13
C GLU A 131 7.13 -5.07 11.46
N LEU A 132 7.27 -4.61 12.70
CA LEU A 132 8.52 -4.03 13.19
C LEU A 132 9.60 -5.12 13.33
N ARG A 133 10.87 -4.72 13.18
CA ARG A 133 12.06 -5.56 13.43
C ARG A 133 12.15 -6.05 14.86
#